data_AF-A0A9D2JLL4-F1
#
_entry.id   AF-A0A9D2JLL4-F1
#
_cell.length_a   1.000
_cell.length_b   1.000
_cell.length_c   1.000
_cell.angle_alpha   90.00
_cell.angle_beta   90.00
_cell.angle_gamma   90.00
#
_symmetry.space_group_name_H-M   'P 1'
#
loop_
_entity.id
_entity.type
_entity.pdbx_description
1 polymer ?
#
loop_
_entity_poly.entity_id
_entity_poly.type
_entity_poly.pdbx_seq_one_letter_code
_entity_poly.pdbx_strand_id
1 'polypeptide(L)'
;MSRFFQWLKSFDIGKKGEKTVKTDMIRSAGVVEPSVDSTKKKVGFSASYTLGNHLYRSRGEKVSIEFDNEKRGIHKQIIDDSGRILQFPGIIQEEFWIKAINMGSLEPVVRYRSSFETMGNGKYRMIWQIQPDGRYWEDEDGFGAESDEEISLYADIDQDGNFLGPFRIYELGIKRYLLEEK
;
A
#
# COMPACT_ATOMS: atom_id res chain seq x y z
N MET A 1 8.12 6.81 39.24
CA MET A 1 8.79 7.99 39.87
C MET A 1 10.18 7.57 40.33
N SER A 2 11.17 8.40 40.01
CA SER A 2 12.60 8.28 40.33
C SER A 2 12.88 8.10 41.83
N ARG A 3 13.91 7.29 42.16
CA ARG A 3 14.90 7.50 43.24
C ARG A 3 15.83 6.28 43.36
N PHE A 4 17.10 6.41 42.98
CA PHE A 4 18.20 5.93 43.82
C PHE A 4 19.46 6.74 43.54
N PHE A 5 19.97 7.31 44.62
CA PHE A 5 21.01 8.32 44.70
C PHE A 5 22.38 7.63 44.87
N GLN A 6 23.40 8.26 44.27
CA GLN A 6 24.78 8.40 44.76
C GLN A 6 25.67 7.16 45.03
N TRP A 7 26.86 7.30 44.42
CA TRP A 7 28.20 7.08 44.99
C TRP A 7 28.97 5.85 44.50
N LEU A 8 29.99 6.11 43.67
CA LEU A 8 31.36 5.65 43.93
C LEU A 8 32.35 6.54 43.16
N LYS A 9 32.89 7.53 43.89
CA LYS A 9 34.21 8.11 43.60
C LYS A 9 35.24 7.11 44.11
N SER A 10 36.11 6.60 43.26
CA SER A 10 37.39 5.98 43.63
C SER A 10 38.26 5.87 42.36
N PHE A 11 39.58 5.94 42.53
CA PHE A 11 40.66 5.94 41.53
C PHE A 11 41.02 7.34 40.98
N ASP A 12 42.22 7.89 41.17
CA ASP A 12 43.46 7.31 41.69
C ASP A 12 44.44 8.44 42.09
N ILE A 13 45.30 8.23 43.11
CA ILE A 13 46.52 9.05 43.30
C ILE A 13 47.69 8.08 43.41
N GLY A 14 48.40 7.92 42.29
CA GLY A 14 49.53 7.00 42.20
C GLY A 14 50.39 7.20 40.96
N LYS A 15 51.25 8.23 41.01
CA LYS A 15 52.54 8.35 40.32
C LYS A 15 52.62 8.61 38.80
N LYS A 16 53.27 9.76 38.53
CA LYS A 16 54.05 10.19 37.37
C LYS A 16 54.66 9.07 36.52
N GLY A 17 54.39 9.17 35.21
CA GLY A 17 55.12 8.50 34.14
C GLY A 17 54.72 9.11 32.80
N GLU A 18 55.57 9.98 32.28
CA GLU A 18 55.50 10.62 30.96
C GLU A 18 55.44 9.56 29.84
N LYS A 19 54.52 9.71 28.87
CA LYS A 19 54.70 9.37 27.44
C LYS A 19 53.42 9.65 26.62
N THR A 20 53.53 10.71 25.81
CA THR A 20 53.02 10.86 24.43
C THR A 20 51.70 10.18 24.06
N VAL A 21 50.61 10.95 23.97
CA VAL A 21 49.36 10.53 23.32
C VAL A 21 49.28 11.18 21.95
N LYS A 22 49.30 10.34 20.90
CA LYS A 22 48.91 10.71 19.54
C LYS A 22 47.39 10.92 19.51
N THR A 23 46.99 12.07 18.98
CA THR A 23 45.64 12.32 18.47
C THR A 23 45.28 11.24 17.46
N ASP A 24 44.21 10.49 17.68
CA ASP A 24 43.34 9.99 16.61
C ASP A 24 42.02 9.40 17.13
N MET A 25 40.95 9.96 16.55
CA MET A 25 39.66 9.35 16.23
C MET A 25 38.69 8.98 17.37
N ILE A 26 37.71 9.88 17.50
CA ILE A 26 36.38 9.74 18.09
C ILE A 26 35.72 8.45 17.57
N ARG A 27 35.53 7.45 18.45
CA ARG A 27 34.54 6.38 18.22
C ARG A 27 33.18 6.90 18.64
N SER A 28 32.33 7.17 17.65
CA SER A 28 30.90 7.37 17.81
C SER A 28 30.30 6.17 18.56
N ALA A 29 29.65 6.44 19.69
CA ALA A 29 28.79 5.49 20.36
C ALA A 29 27.75 5.00 19.35
N GLY A 30 27.78 3.69 19.04
CA GLY A 30 26.75 3.05 18.25
C GLY A 30 25.43 3.19 18.99
N VAL A 31 24.52 3.98 18.43
CA VAL A 31 23.09 3.88 18.73
C VAL A 31 22.71 2.49 18.26
N VAL A 32 22.44 1.59 19.21
CA VAL A 32 21.79 0.32 18.90
C VAL A 32 20.37 0.69 18.47
N GLU A 33 20.16 0.77 17.16
CA GLU A 33 18.82 0.82 16.59
C GLU A 33 18.04 -0.39 17.11
N PRO A 34 16.79 -0.23 17.57
CA PRO A 34 15.99 -1.36 17.98
C PRO A 34 15.85 -2.31 16.79
N SER A 35 16.30 -3.56 16.97
CA SER A 35 16.16 -4.60 15.96
C SER A 35 14.67 -4.74 15.61
N VAL A 36 14.31 -4.35 14.39
CA VAL A 36 13.02 -4.69 13.81
C VAL A 36 12.97 -6.22 13.80
N ASP A 37 12.11 -6.79 14.62
CA ASP A 37 11.85 -8.23 14.68
C ASP A 37 11.36 -8.70 13.30
N SER A 38 12.29 -9.20 12.48
CA SER A 38 12.07 -9.68 11.13
C SER A 38 11.38 -11.05 11.08
N THR A 39 10.92 -11.58 12.23
CA THR A 39 10.29 -12.92 12.30
C THR A 39 8.78 -12.93 12.09
N LYS A 40 8.12 -11.77 11.89
CA LYS A 40 6.71 -11.76 11.48
C LYS A 40 6.58 -12.12 10.01
N LYS A 41 6.24 -13.39 9.75
CA LYS A 41 5.83 -13.89 8.43
C LYS A 41 4.85 -12.91 7.77
N LYS A 42 5.21 -12.42 6.59
CA LYS A 42 4.48 -11.38 5.85
C LYS A 42 3.23 -12.00 5.22
N VAL A 43 2.08 -11.37 5.46
CA VAL A 43 0.85 -11.65 4.72
C VAL A 43 0.29 -10.32 4.22
N GLY A 44 0.14 -10.17 2.90
CA GLY A 44 -0.39 -8.96 2.30
C GLY A 44 0.16 -8.72 0.91
N PHE A 45 -0.05 -7.49 0.43
CA PHE A 45 0.31 -7.10 -0.93
C PHE A 45 1.73 -6.52 -1.03
N SER A 46 2.31 -6.58 -2.22
CA SER A 46 3.60 -5.94 -2.53
C SER A 46 3.55 -4.41 -2.41
N ALA A 47 2.37 -3.79 -2.60
CA ALA A 47 2.11 -2.37 -2.36
C ALA A 47 0.66 -2.14 -1.88
N SER A 48 0.40 -1.01 -1.22
CA SER A 48 -0.93 -0.61 -0.77
C SER A 48 -1.78 0.06 -1.85
N TYR A 49 -1.17 0.48 -2.97
CA TYR A 49 -1.85 0.97 -4.15
C TYR A 49 -0.98 0.82 -5.39
N THR A 50 -1.61 0.99 -6.56
CA THR A 50 -0.92 1.13 -7.85
C THR A 50 -1.67 2.09 -8.77
N LEU A 51 -0.96 2.63 -9.76
CA LEU A 51 -1.48 3.57 -10.75
C LEU A 51 -1.31 2.97 -12.16
N GLY A 52 -2.40 2.91 -12.92
CA GLY A 52 -2.39 2.38 -14.28
C GLY A 52 -1.71 3.29 -15.29
N ASN A 53 -2.09 4.58 -15.26
CA ASN A 53 -1.62 5.55 -16.22
C ASN A 53 -0.16 5.94 -15.95
N HIS A 54 0.71 5.64 -16.94
CA HIS A 54 2.13 5.93 -16.90
C HIS A 54 2.49 7.41 -16.69
N LEU A 55 1.60 8.35 -17.05
CA LEU A 55 1.81 9.78 -16.85
C LEU A 55 1.80 10.19 -15.37
N TYR A 56 1.09 9.42 -14.54
CA TYR A 56 0.96 9.67 -13.11
C TYR A 56 1.81 8.73 -12.27
N ARG A 57 2.61 7.87 -12.90
CA ARG A 57 3.57 6.98 -12.23
C ARG A 57 4.93 7.64 -12.12
N SER A 58 5.60 7.41 -11.01
CA SER A 58 7.04 7.72 -10.91
C SER A 58 7.86 6.79 -11.80
N ARG A 59 9.01 7.27 -12.28
CA ARG A 59 9.91 6.47 -13.12
C ARG A 59 10.36 5.21 -12.36
N GLY A 60 10.04 4.03 -12.91
CA GLY A 60 10.37 2.73 -12.32
C GLY A 60 9.29 2.15 -11.40
N GLU A 61 8.19 2.86 -11.18
CA GLU A 61 7.02 2.34 -10.46
C GLU A 61 6.33 1.24 -11.29
N LYS A 62 6.07 0.10 -10.65
CA LYS A 62 5.41 -1.04 -11.29
C LYS A 62 3.91 -0.98 -11.09
N VAL A 63 3.16 -1.37 -12.12
CA VAL A 63 1.71 -1.58 -12.00
C VAL A 63 1.37 -2.94 -11.38
N SER A 64 2.29 -3.90 -11.47
CA SER A 64 2.10 -5.25 -10.98
C SER A 64 1.90 -5.29 -9.46
N ILE A 65 0.96 -6.11 -9.01
CA ILE A 65 0.71 -6.35 -7.59
C ILE A 65 0.80 -7.84 -7.32
N GLU A 66 1.56 -8.17 -6.30
CA GLU A 66 1.73 -9.52 -5.78
C GLU A 66 1.06 -9.62 -4.41
N PHE A 67 0.54 -10.80 -4.10
CA PHE A 67 0.00 -11.18 -2.81
C PHE A 67 0.85 -12.32 -2.25
N ASP A 68 1.38 -12.10 -1.06
CA ASP A 68 2.21 -13.06 -0.35
C ASP A 68 1.51 -13.53 0.91
N ASN A 69 1.58 -14.83 1.17
CA ASN A 69 1.29 -15.43 2.46
C ASN A 69 2.37 -16.45 2.80
N GLU A 70 3.45 -15.97 3.42
CA GLU A 70 4.61 -16.78 3.79
C GLU A 70 4.27 -17.89 4.79
N LYS A 71 3.20 -17.73 5.58
CA LYS A 71 2.73 -18.78 6.50
C LYS A 71 2.28 -20.02 5.75
N ARG A 72 1.64 -19.83 4.60
CA ARG A 72 1.05 -20.89 3.80
C ARG A 72 1.90 -21.24 2.57
N GLY A 73 3.01 -20.53 2.35
CA GLY A 73 3.86 -20.71 1.17
C GLY A 73 3.19 -20.24 -0.12
N ILE A 74 2.32 -19.23 -0.03
CA ILE A 74 1.53 -18.74 -1.16
C ILE A 74 2.16 -17.47 -1.67
N HIS A 75 2.31 -17.41 -2.98
CA HIS A 75 2.70 -16.25 -3.73
C HIS A 75 1.83 -16.20 -4.99
N LYS A 76 1.10 -15.10 -5.20
CA LYS A 76 0.22 -14.91 -6.35
C LYS A 76 0.35 -13.51 -6.91
N GLN A 77 0.36 -13.42 -8.23
CA GLN A 77 0.18 -12.14 -8.89
C GLN A 77 -1.32 -11.83 -8.99
N ILE A 78 -1.71 -10.64 -8.55
CA ILE A 78 -3.08 -10.10 -8.62
C ILE A 78 -3.23 -9.17 -9.81
N ILE A 79 -2.19 -8.37 -10.10
CA ILE A 79 -2.11 -7.51 -11.28
C ILE A 79 -0.81 -7.80 -12.00
N ASP A 80 -0.88 -8.02 -13.32
CA ASP A 80 0.30 -8.24 -14.15
C ASP A 80 1.04 -6.93 -14.51
N ASP A 81 2.20 -7.04 -15.18
CA ASP A 81 3.01 -5.88 -15.57
C ASP A 81 2.32 -4.94 -16.57
N SER A 82 1.25 -5.39 -17.23
CA SER A 82 0.44 -4.58 -18.14
C SER A 82 -0.73 -3.86 -17.43
N GLY A 83 -0.95 -4.17 -16.15
CA GLY A 83 -2.05 -3.65 -15.36
C GLY A 83 -3.31 -4.50 -15.42
N ARG A 84 -3.30 -5.67 -16.08
CA ARG A 84 -4.46 -6.56 -16.11
C ARG A 84 -4.69 -7.19 -14.75
N ILE A 85 -5.94 -7.20 -14.32
CA ILE A 85 -6.40 -7.88 -13.12
C ILE A 85 -6.50 -9.38 -13.44
N LEU A 86 -5.67 -10.19 -12.78
CA LEU A 86 -5.63 -11.63 -12.94
C LEU A 86 -6.77 -12.29 -12.14
N GLN A 87 -7.27 -13.43 -12.62
CA GLN A 87 -8.39 -14.15 -11.99
C GLN A 87 -9.64 -13.28 -11.80
N PHE A 88 -9.89 -12.38 -12.76
CA PHE A 88 -10.99 -11.42 -12.70
C PHE A 88 -12.35 -12.11 -12.46
N PRO A 89 -13.05 -11.81 -11.35
CA PRO A 89 -14.28 -12.51 -10.97
C PRO A 89 -15.54 -11.95 -11.65
N GLY A 90 -15.40 -10.98 -12.56
CA GLY A 90 -16.53 -10.26 -13.17
C GLY A 90 -17.02 -9.09 -12.31
N ILE A 91 -18.10 -8.44 -12.77
CA ILE A 91 -18.72 -7.27 -12.13
C ILE A 91 -20.21 -7.56 -11.92
N ILE A 92 -20.74 -7.23 -10.74
CA ILE A 92 -22.18 -7.30 -10.50
C ILE A 92 -22.90 -6.17 -11.25
N GLN A 93 -23.95 -6.52 -12.00
CA GLN A 93 -24.77 -5.58 -12.80
C GLN A 93 -23.98 -4.84 -13.89
N GLU A 94 -23.04 -5.53 -14.55
CA GLU A 94 -22.20 -4.97 -15.63
C GLU A 94 -22.99 -4.16 -16.67
N GLU A 95 -24.15 -4.65 -17.13
CA GLU A 95 -25.00 -3.96 -18.12
C GLU A 95 -25.52 -2.60 -17.65
N PHE A 96 -25.72 -2.41 -16.35
CA PHE A 96 -26.09 -1.12 -15.77
C PHE A 96 -24.92 -0.14 -15.89
N TRP A 97 -23.72 -0.61 -15.56
CA TRP A 97 -22.50 0.21 -15.60
C TRP A 97 -22.10 0.59 -17.03
N ILE A 98 -22.22 -0.32 -18.00
CA ILE A 98 -21.92 -0.03 -19.43
C ILE A 98 -22.68 1.20 -19.94
N LYS A 99 -23.91 1.43 -19.44
CA LYS A 99 -24.75 2.57 -19.85
C LYS A 99 -24.43 3.85 -19.08
N ALA A 100 -23.80 3.73 -17.91
CA ALA A 100 -23.53 4.83 -17.00
C ALA A 100 -22.13 5.42 -17.16
N ILE A 101 -21.21 4.73 -17.85
CA ILE A 101 -19.80 5.10 -17.91
C ILE A 101 -19.23 5.09 -19.34
N ASN A 102 -18.08 5.72 -19.52
CA ASN A 102 -17.37 5.74 -20.80
C ASN A 102 -16.91 4.33 -21.24
N MET A 103 -16.93 4.11 -22.56
CA MET A 103 -16.60 2.81 -23.17
C MET A 103 -15.14 2.42 -22.87
N GLY A 104 -14.92 1.23 -22.28
CA GLY A 104 -13.58 0.72 -21.93
C GLY A 104 -13.22 0.76 -20.44
N SER A 105 -14.06 1.38 -19.60
CA SER A 105 -13.87 1.44 -18.14
C SER A 105 -14.14 0.12 -17.40
N LEU A 106 -14.75 -0.89 -18.05
CA LEU A 106 -15.05 -2.20 -17.44
C LEU A 106 -14.09 -3.31 -17.86
N GLU A 107 -13.15 -3.05 -18.77
CA GLU A 107 -12.09 -4.02 -19.05
C GLU A 107 -11.29 -4.24 -17.76
N PRO A 108 -10.90 -5.49 -17.42
CA PRO A 108 -10.21 -5.82 -16.17
C PRO A 108 -8.75 -5.37 -16.19
N VAL A 109 -8.54 -4.06 -16.30
CA VAL A 109 -7.25 -3.39 -16.42
C VAL A 109 -7.27 -2.18 -15.50
N VAL A 110 -6.24 -2.05 -14.69
CA VAL A 110 -6.01 -0.85 -13.89
C VAL A 110 -5.55 0.26 -14.82
N ARG A 111 -6.46 1.19 -15.13
CA ARG A 111 -6.20 2.41 -15.91
C ARG A 111 -5.89 3.61 -15.00
N TYR A 112 -6.56 3.65 -13.85
CA TYR A 112 -6.43 4.71 -12.86
C TYR A 112 -5.85 4.14 -11.57
N ARG A 113 -6.27 4.64 -10.40
CA ARG A 113 -5.80 4.14 -9.11
C ARG A 113 -6.47 2.82 -8.74
N SER A 114 -5.71 1.92 -8.14
CA SER A 114 -6.26 0.79 -7.39
C SER A 114 -5.59 0.70 -6.04
N SER A 115 -6.37 0.46 -4.99
CA SER A 115 -5.91 0.41 -3.60
C SER A 115 -6.14 -0.98 -3.00
N PHE A 116 -5.28 -1.36 -2.06
CA PHE A 116 -5.29 -2.66 -1.42
C PHE A 116 -5.30 -2.50 0.09
N GLU A 117 -6.34 -3.02 0.71
CA GLU A 117 -6.61 -2.83 2.14
C GLU A 117 -6.66 -4.18 2.86
N THR A 118 -6.22 -4.17 4.12
CA THR A 118 -6.42 -5.30 5.03
C THR A 118 -7.71 -5.09 5.80
N MET A 119 -8.68 -5.96 5.56
CA MET A 119 -9.92 -6.03 6.30
C MET A 119 -9.68 -7.04 7.43
N GLY A 120 -10.02 -6.78 8.69
CA GLY A 120 -9.74 -7.75 9.77
C GLY A 120 -10.20 -9.19 9.46
N ASN A 121 -9.73 -10.16 10.25
CA ASN A 121 -10.09 -11.59 10.12
C ASN A 121 -9.54 -12.28 8.85
N GLY A 122 -8.40 -11.81 8.33
CA GLY A 122 -7.75 -12.45 7.18
C GLY A 122 -8.46 -12.21 5.86
N LYS A 123 -9.31 -11.19 5.77
CA LYS A 123 -9.85 -10.70 4.52
C LYS A 123 -8.98 -9.55 3.99
N TYR A 124 -8.91 -9.42 2.69
CA TYR A 124 -8.24 -8.33 2.01
C TYR A 124 -9.23 -7.71 1.04
N ARG A 125 -8.97 -6.48 0.59
CA ARG A 125 -9.85 -5.80 -0.36
C ARG A 125 -9.04 -5.11 -1.41
N MET A 126 -9.46 -5.28 -2.66
CA MET A 126 -9.04 -4.43 -3.77
C MET A 126 -10.15 -3.42 -4.03
N ILE A 127 -9.78 -2.14 -4.07
CA ILE A 127 -10.63 -1.05 -4.55
C ILE A 127 -10.08 -0.62 -5.90
N TRP A 128 -10.90 -0.68 -6.93
CA TRP A 128 -10.54 -0.42 -8.32
C TRP A 128 -11.33 0.78 -8.85
N GLN A 129 -10.63 1.88 -9.11
CA GLN A 129 -11.22 3.06 -9.72
C GLN A 129 -11.36 2.82 -11.23
N ILE A 130 -12.61 2.78 -11.70
CA ILE A 130 -12.95 2.54 -13.12
C ILE A 130 -13.22 3.85 -13.87
N GLN A 131 -13.55 4.91 -13.14
CA GLN A 131 -13.73 6.26 -13.65
C GLN A 131 -13.30 7.24 -12.54
N PRO A 132 -12.35 8.15 -12.79
CA PRO A 132 -12.04 9.21 -11.84
C PRO A 132 -13.11 10.31 -11.89
N ASP A 133 -13.09 11.24 -10.94
CA ASP A 133 -13.92 12.44 -11.07
C ASP A 133 -13.45 13.32 -12.22
N GLY A 134 -14.32 14.24 -12.66
CA GLY A 134 -14.01 15.11 -13.79
C GLY A 134 -12.81 16.04 -13.58
N ARG A 135 -12.35 16.25 -12.33
CA ARG A 135 -11.12 17.01 -12.04
C ARG A 135 -9.85 16.28 -12.47
N TYR A 136 -9.92 14.97 -12.70
CA TYR A 136 -8.80 14.23 -13.27
C TYR A 136 -8.38 14.75 -14.65
N TRP A 137 -9.33 15.34 -15.39
CA TRP A 137 -9.10 15.96 -16.69
C TRP A 137 -8.72 17.44 -16.60
N GLU A 138 -8.70 18.00 -15.39
CA GLU A 138 -8.31 19.39 -15.11
C GLU A 138 -6.81 19.56 -15.38
N ASP A 139 -6.46 20.52 -16.24
CA ASP A 139 -5.08 20.92 -16.49
C ASP A 139 -4.53 21.81 -15.36
N GLU A 140 -3.25 22.20 -15.46
CA GLU A 140 -2.55 22.94 -14.41
C GLU A 140 -3.16 24.34 -14.15
N ASP A 141 -3.87 24.92 -15.10
CA ASP A 141 -4.54 26.22 -15.00
C ASP A 141 -6.03 26.14 -14.65
N GLY A 142 -6.57 24.94 -14.42
CA GLY A 142 -7.94 24.73 -13.91
C GLY A 142 -9.01 24.62 -14.98
N PHE A 143 -8.63 24.40 -16.24
CA PHE A 143 -9.51 24.15 -17.37
C PHE A 143 -9.57 22.65 -17.71
N GLY A 144 -10.54 22.23 -18.51
CA GLY A 144 -10.67 20.84 -18.95
C GLY A 144 -11.35 19.89 -17.95
N ALA A 145 -11.75 20.37 -16.76
CA ALA A 145 -12.54 19.58 -15.84
C ALA A 145 -13.89 19.15 -16.47
N GLU A 146 -14.20 17.86 -16.40
CA GLU A 146 -15.48 17.31 -16.88
C GLU A 146 -16.51 17.21 -15.75
N SER A 147 -17.75 16.84 -16.06
CA SER A 147 -18.79 16.61 -15.05
C SER A 147 -18.88 15.16 -14.57
N ASP A 148 -17.81 14.39 -14.78
CA ASP A 148 -17.76 12.97 -14.45
C ASP A 148 -17.83 12.73 -12.94
N GLU A 149 -18.67 11.77 -12.54
CA GLU A 149 -18.66 11.22 -11.19
C GLU A 149 -17.56 10.18 -11.05
N GLU A 150 -16.82 10.20 -9.93
CA GLU A 150 -15.89 9.13 -9.60
C GLU A 150 -16.64 7.82 -9.36
N ILE A 151 -16.14 6.73 -9.94
CA ILE A 151 -16.70 5.39 -9.76
C ILE A 151 -15.57 4.44 -9.37
N SER A 152 -15.72 3.86 -8.19
CA SER A 152 -14.83 2.81 -7.68
C SER A 152 -15.62 1.56 -7.37
N LEU A 153 -15.07 0.41 -7.75
CA LEU A 153 -15.57 -0.90 -7.41
C LEU A 153 -14.68 -1.55 -6.35
N TYR A 154 -15.19 -2.54 -5.62
CA TYR A 154 -14.38 -3.36 -4.73
C TYR A 154 -14.67 -4.85 -4.87
N ALA A 155 -13.65 -5.65 -4.60
CA ALA A 155 -13.76 -7.09 -4.41
C ALA A 155 -12.91 -7.52 -3.21
N ASP A 156 -13.42 -8.48 -2.44
CA ASP A 156 -12.70 -9.04 -1.30
C ASP A 156 -11.83 -10.22 -1.75
N ILE A 157 -10.68 -10.38 -1.10
CA ILE A 157 -9.66 -11.37 -1.38
C ILE A 157 -9.39 -12.18 -0.11
N ASP A 158 -9.26 -13.50 -0.24
CA ASP A 158 -8.96 -14.40 0.88
C ASP A 158 -7.46 -14.48 1.22
N GLN A 159 -7.11 -15.28 2.24
CA GLN A 159 -5.72 -15.51 2.64
C GLN A 159 -4.90 -16.34 1.64
N ASP A 160 -5.54 -16.84 0.58
CA ASP A 160 -4.94 -17.60 -0.51
C ASP A 160 -4.77 -16.73 -1.77
N GLY A 161 -5.12 -15.44 -1.70
CA GLY A 161 -5.04 -14.51 -2.82
C GLY A 161 -6.10 -14.77 -3.90
N ASN A 162 -7.24 -15.39 -3.55
CA ASN A 162 -8.38 -15.54 -4.45
C ASN A 162 -9.42 -14.46 -4.20
N PHE A 163 -10.03 -13.94 -5.27
CA PHE A 163 -11.23 -13.14 -5.15
C PHE A 163 -12.40 -13.98 -4.60
N LEU A 164 -13.06 -13.48 -3.55
CA LEU A 164 -14.20 -14.12 -2.89
C LEU A 164 -15.51 -13.92 -3.67
N GLY A 165 -15.53 -13.04 -4.65
CA GLY A 165 -16.67 -12.80 -5.52
C GLY A 165 -16.45 -11.64 -6.49
N PRO A 166 -17.44 -11.37 -7.35
CA PRO A 166 -17.37 -10.31 -8.35
C PRO A 166 -17.22 -8.93 -7.73
N PHE A 167 -16.70 -7.98 -8.52
CA PHE A 167 -16.60 -6.58 -8.13
C PHE A 167 -17.98 -5.96 -7.92
N ARG A 168 -18.08 -5.13 -6.87
CA ARG A 168 -19.30 -4.44 -6.41
C ARG A 168 -19.04 -2.96 -6.24
N ILE A 169 -20.10 -2.14 -6.31
CA ILE A 169 -19.95 -0.69 -6.13
C ILE A 169 -19.37 -0.36 -4.75
N TYR A 170 -18.36 0.49 -4.73
CA TYR A 170 -17.75 1.06 -3.53
C TYR A 170 -18.10 2.55 -3.39
N GLU A 171 -17.90 3.31 -4.47
CA GLU A 171 -18.12 4.76 -4.51
C GLU A 171 -18.72 5.16 -5.87
N LEU A 172 -19.69 6.07 -5.83
CA LEU A 172 -20.31 6.73 -6.98
C LEU A 172 -20.49 8.22 -6.63
N GLY A 173 -19.61 9.06 -7.17
CA GLY A 173 -19.50 10.47 -6.79
C GLY A 173 -19.28 10.63 -5.29
N ILE A 174 -20.06 11.52 -4.64
CA ILE A 174 -19.93 11.79 -3.20
C ILE A 174 -20.55 10.65 -2.34
N LYS A 175 -21.23 9.67 -2.95
CA LYS A 175 -21.91 8.59 -2.24
C LYS A 175 -21.02 7.35 -2.13
N ARG A 176 -20.71 6.94 -0.89
CA ARG A 176 -20.06 5.66 -0.59
C ARG A 176 -21.08 4.58 -0.27
N TYR A 177 -20.97 3.45 -0.95
CA TYR A 177 -21.80 2.27 -0.78
C TYR A 177 -20.95 1.17 -0.13
N LEU A 178 -20.81 1.20 1.18
CA LEU A 178 -20.37 0.01 1.92
C LEU A 178 -21.61 -0.86 2.11
N LEU A 179 -21.78 -1.89 1.28
CA LEU A 179 -22.75 -2.93 1.56
C LEU A 179 -22.30 -3.64 2.84
N GLU A 180 -22.88 -3.25 3.97
CA GLU A 180 -22.78 -4.03 5.21
C GLU A 180 -23.31 -5.44 4.91
N GLU A 181 -22.43 -6.45 4.99
CA GLU A 181 -22.84 -7.85 4.97
C GLU A 181 -23.79 -8.04 6.18
N LYS A 182 -25.09 -8.23 5.90
CA LYS A 182 -26.08 -8.67 6.91
C LYS A 182 -25.80 -10.09 7.35
#